data_AF-A0A257JFC5-F1
#
_entry.id   AF-A0A257JFC5-F1
#
_cell.length_a   1.000
_cell.length_b   1.000
_cell.length_c   1.000
_cell.angle_alpha   90.00
_cell.angle_beta   90.00
_cell.angle_gamma   90.00
#
_symmetry.space_group_name_H-M   'P 1'
#
loop_
_entity.id
_entity.type
_entity.pdbx_description
1 polymer ?
#
loop_
_entity_poly.entity_id
_entity_poly.type
_entity_poly.pdbx_seq_one_letter_code
_entity_poly.pdbx_strand_id
1 'polypeptide(L)'
;GGQPYLVLELVTGRRSDEHCDHHRLGIAERLALFGDVLDAVAHAHTHGVIHRDLKPGNILVTDAGEVKLLDFGIAKWLADEADSAEATALTREGGRVLTPEYAAPEQLRGEGVTTATDVYALGVLLYQLLTGQHPTAPARGTAAEVMRGTLEPEPPRLSRCVTVTVPEVAALRHTTAERLRKALHGDLETIVAHALRKDPALRYPTVAALAEDLRRYGAHEP
;
A
#
# COMPACT_ATOMS: atom_id res chain seq x y z
N GLY A 1 -24.99 5.67 -29.30
CA GLY A 1 -24.74 4.66 -28.28
C GLY A 1 -24.33 5.36 -27.01
N GLY A 2 -24.94 5.03 -25.87
CA GLY A 2 -24.59 5.64 -24.59
C GLY A 2 -23.29 5.05 -24.04
N GLN A 3 -22.39 5.89 -23.54
CA GLN A 3 -21.22 5.42 -22.80
C GLN A 3 -21.71 4.86 -21.45
N PRO A 4 -21.25 3.66 -21.04
CA PRO A 4 -21.56 3.13 -19.72
C PRO A 4 -20.98 4.06 -18.65
N TYR A 5 -21.75 4.35 -17.61
CA TYR A 5 -21.33 5.14 -16.46
C TYR A 5 -21.69 4.41 -15.17
N LEU A 6 -20.84 4.54 -14.16
CA LEU A 6 -21.04 3.98 -12.82
C LEU A 6 -21.40 5.12 -11.88
N VAL A 7 -22.49 4.97 -11.12
CA VAL A 7 -22.88 5.91 -10.06
C VAL A 7 -22.62 5.24 -8.72
N LEU A 8 -21.80 5.88 -7.89
CA LEU A 8 -21.45 5.41 -6.55
C LEU A 8 -21.81 6.48 -5.53
N GLU A 9 -21.87 6.09 -4.27
CA GLU A 9 -21.97 7.01 -3.16
C GLU A 9 -20.78 7.99 -3.16
N LEU A 10 -21.05 9.28 -2.95
CA LEU A 10 -20.00 10.25 -2.71
C LEU A 10 -19.51 10.09 -1.27
N VAL A 11 -18.35 9.48 -1.12
CA VAL A 11 -17.68 9.38 0.18
C VAL A 11 -16.94 10.68 0.48
N THR A 12 -17.36 11.38 1.52
CA THR A 12 -16.63 12.54 2.06
C THR A 12 -15.63 12.09 3.12
N GLY A 13 -14.35 12.41 2.93
CA GLY A 13 -13.29 12.07 3.86
C GLY A 13 -11.93 12.58 3.42
N ARG A 14 -10.90 12.31 4.24
CA ARG A 14 -9.50 12.59 3.91
C ARG A 14 -8.80 11.29 3.56
N ARG A 15 -7.74 11.36 2.76
CA ARG A 15 -6.87 10.18 2.56
C ARG A 15 -6.33 9.71 3.90
N SER A 16 -6.12 8.40 4.05
CA SER A 16 -5.69 7.80 5.32
C SER A 16 -4.37 8.37 5.85
N ASP A 17 -3.40 8.63 4.97
CA ASP A 17 -2.12 9.26 5.31
C ASP A 17 -2.29 10.71 5.79
N GLU A 18 -3.07 11.50 5.06
CA GLU A 18 -3.39 12.88 5.40
C GLU A 18 -4.21 12.98 6.70
N HIS A 19 -5.16 12.06 6.92
CA HIS A 19 -5.94 11.97 8.15
C HIS A 19 -5.00 11.72 9.35
N CYS A 20 -4.12 10.73 9.24
CA CYS A 20 -3.18 10.42 10.31
C CYS A 20 -2.24 11.60 10.63
N ASP A 21 -1.79 12.32 9.61
CA ASP A 21 -0.89 13.47 9.79
C ASP A 21 -1.64 14.70 10.33
N HIS A 22 -2.86 14.95 9.88
CA HIS A 22 -3.73 16.04 10.35
C HIS A 22 -4.06 15.90 11.84
N HIS A 23 -4.41 14.69 12.27
CA HIS A 23 -4.71 14.39 13.68
C HIS A 23 -3.45 14.09 14.50
N ARG A 24 -2.27 14.09 13.87
CA ARG A 24 -0.98 13.73 14.47
C ARG A 24 -1.06 12.40 15.23
N LEU A 25 -1.63 11.37 14.61
CA LEU A 25 -1.77 10.06 15.22
C LEU A 25 -0.39 9.43 15.50
N GLY A 26 -0.25 8.83 16.67
CA GLY A 26 0.91 8.01 17.05
C GLY A 26 0.96 6.69 16.29
N ILE A 27 2.03 5.91 16.50
CA ILE A 27 2.21 4.62 15.82
C ILE A 27 1.08 3.64 16.12
N ALA A 28 0.68 3.50 17.39
CA ALA A 28 -0.40 2.58 17.76
C ALA A 28 -1.73 2.95 17.08
N GLU A 29 -2.08 4.24 17.06
CA GLU A 29 -3.31 4.73 16.41
C GLU A 29 -3.28 4.55 14.89
N ARG A 30 -2.12 4.76 14.27
CA ARG A 30 -1.92 4.49 12.83
C ARG A 30 -2.06 3.00 12.51
N LEU A 31 -1.53 2.12 13.35
CA LEU A 31 -1.66 0.67 13.16
C LEU A 31 -3.11 0.21 13.36
N ALA A 32 -3.85 0.81 14.31
CA ALA A 32 -5.27 0.52 14.48
C ALA A 32 -6.08 0.89 13.24
N LEU A 33 -5.92 2.13 12.74
CA LEU A 33 -6.57 2.60 11.50
C LEU A 33 -6.17 1.73 10.30
N PHE A 34 -4.89 1.36 10.20
CA PHE A 34 -4.42 0.48 9.14
C PHE A 34 -4.97 -0.95 9.28
N GLY A 35 -5.25 -1.41 10.50
CA GLY A 35 -6.00 -2.64 10.77
C GLY A 35 -7.37 -2.64 10.08
N ASP A 36 -8.11 -1.55 10.19
CA ASP A 36 -9.41 -1.40 9.51
C ASP A 36 -9.28 -1.44 7.99
N VAL A 37 -8.20 -0.87 7.43
CA VAL A 37 -7.87 -0.98 6.00
C VAL A 37 -7.65 -2.44 5.61
N LEU A 38 -6.86 -3.18 6.39
CA LEU A 38 -6.56 -4.58 6.13
C LEU A 38 -7.81 -5.45 6.21
N ASP A 39 -8.67 -5.22 7.22
CA ASP A 39 -9.91 -5.97 7.39
C ASP A 39 -10.88 -5.69 6.23
N ALA A 40 -10.98 -4.45 5.74
CA ALA A 40 -11.78 -4.10 4.57
C ALA A 40 -11.27 -4.78 3.28
N VAL A 41 -9.95 -4.79 3.04
CA VAL A 41 -9.36 -5.47 1.87
C VAL A 41 -9.51 -6.99 2.00
N ALA A 42 -9.26 -7.56 3.18
CA ALA A 42 -9.44 -8.98 3.43
C ALA A 42 -10.89 -9.41 3.18
N HIS A 43 -11.87 -8.60 3.59
CA HIS A 43 -13.28 -8.84 3.31
C HIS A 43 -13.56 -8.90 1.79
N ALA A 44 -13.01 -7.97 1.00
CA ALA A 44 -13.12 -8.02 -0.46
C ALA A 44 -12.50 -9.30 -1.05
N HIS A 45 -11.34 -9.73 -0.53
CA HIS A 45 -10.67 -10.97 -0.96
C HIS A 45 -11.52 -12.20 -0.70
N THR A 46 -12.27 -12.26 0.41
CA THR A 46 -13.18 -13.39 0.69
C THR A 46 -14.33 -13.50 -0.33
N HIS A 47 -14.62 -12.42 -1.05
CA HIS A 47 -15.61 -12.38 -2.13
C HIS A 47 -14.98 -12.52 -3.52
N GLY A 48 -13.69 -12.91 -3.59
CA GLY A 48 -12.96 -13.11 -4.85
C GLY A 48 -12.54 -11.82 -5.56
N VAL A 49 -12.63 -10.67 -4.89
CA VAL A 49 -12.25 -9.38 -5.46
C VAL A 49 -10.83 -9.02 -5.02
N ILE A 50 -9.92 -8.82 -5.97
CA ILE A 50 -8.58 -8.25 -5.75
C ILE A 50 -8.63 -6.77 -6.15
N HIS A 51 -8.08 -5.87 -5.34
CA HIS A 51 -8.21 -4.43 -5.54
C HIS A 51 -7.31 -3.88 -6.66
N ARG A 52 -6.05 -4.34 -6.78
CA ARG A 52 -5.10 -4.04 -7.89
C ARG A 52 -4.64 -2.58 -8.04
N ASP A 53 -5.16 -1.67 -7.24
CA ASP A 53 -4.84 -0.23 -7.26
C ASP A 53 -4.87 0.38 -5.86
N LEU A 54 -4.38 -0.35 -4.86
CA LEU A 54 -4.24 0.19 -3.52
C LEU A 54 -3.16 1.29 -3.51
N LYS A 55 -3.59 2.49 -3.16
CA LYS A 55 -2.77 3.70 -3.01
C LYS A 55 -3.48 4.66 -2.03
N PRO A 56 -2.80 5.68 -1.48
CA PRO A 56 -3.42 6.53 -0.46
C PRO A 56 -4.69 7.23 -0.96
N GLY A 57 -4.73 7.62 -2.24
CA GLY A 57 -5.90 8.23 -2.88
C GLY A 57 -7.16 7.34 -2.91
N ASN A 58 -7.00 6.03 -2.76
CA ASN A 58 -8.09 5.05 -2.79
C ASN A 58 -8.50 4.58 -1.38
N ILE A 59 -7.97 5.21 -0.33
CA ILE A 59 -8.27 4.88 1.06
C ILE A 59 -8.67 6.18 1.76
N LEU A 60 -9.97 6.39 1.92
CA LEU A 60 -10.50 7.54 2.64
C LEU A 60 -10.84 7.17 4.08
N VAL A 61 -10.75 8.17 4.94
CA VAL A 61 -11.18 8.15 6.33
C VAL A 61 -12.19 9.27 6.48
N THR A 62 -13.41 8.91 6.86
CA THR A 62 -14.49 9.86 7.10
C THR A 62 -14.23 10.68 8.36
N ASP A 63 -14.97 11.77 8.56
CA ASP A 63 -14.88 12.57 9.80
C ASP A 63 -15.28 11.77 11.06
N ALA A 64 -16.02 10.67 10.89
CA ALA A 64 -16.36 9.73 11.96
C ALA A 64 -15.23 8.72 12.25
N GLY A 65 -14.12 8.75 11.51
CA GLY A 65 -12.99 7.82 11.64
C GLY A 65 -13.16 6.50 10.87
N GLU A 66 -14.23 6.34 10.09
CA GLU A 66 -14.46 5.12 9.31
C GLU A 66 -13.58 5.07 8.06
N VAL A 67 -12.92 3.93 7.82
CA VAL A 67 -12.19 3.64 6.58
C VAL A 67 -13.15 3.28 5.45
N LYS A 68 -12.93 3.86 4.27
CA LYS A 68 -13.64 3.57 3.02
C LYS A 68 -12.63 3.31 1.91
N LEU A 69 -12.73 2.14 1.28
CA LEU A 69 -11.95 1.80 0.09
C LEU A 69 -12.67 2.30 -1.16
N LEU A 70 -11.93 2.88 -2.08
CA LEU A 70 -12.43 3.39 -3.37
C LEU A 70 -11.76 2.65 -4.52
N ASP A 71 -12.42 2.65 -5.68
CA ASP A 71 -11.84 2.28 -6.98
C ASP A 71 -11.05 0.96 -6.98
N PHE A 72 -11.77 -0.18 -7.02
CA PHE A 72 -11.23 -1.55 -7.10
C PHE A 72 -10.50 -1.88 -8.42
N GLY A 73 -9.81 -0.93 -9.04
CA GLY A 73 -8.96 -1.15 -10.21
C GLY A 73 -9.70 -1.73 -11.41
N ILE A 74 -11.03 -1.57 -11.50
CA ILE A 74 -11.90 -2.22 -12.50
C ILE A 74 -11.41 -1.92 -13.92
N ALA A 75 -10.98 -0.68 -14.18
CA ALA A 75 -10.42 -0.29 -15.47
C ALA A 75 -9.15 -1.08 -15.85
N LYS A 76 -8.32 -1.43 -14.86
CA LYS A 76 -7.10 -2.24 -15.07
C LYS A 76 -7.45 -3.70 -15.34
N TRP A 77 -8.46 -4.24 -14.64
CA TRP A 77 -8.95 -5.60 -14.89
C TRP A 77 -9.50 -5.75 -16.32
N LEU A 78 -10.30 -4.78 -16.79
CA LEU A 78 -10.81 -4.77 -18.16
C LEU A 78 -9.69 -4.67 -19.21
N ALA A 79 -8.63 -3.91 -18.92
CA ALA A 79 -7.47 -3.81 -19.80
C ALA A 79 -6.67 -5.13 -19.85
N ASP A 80 -6.47 -5.80 -18.70
CA ASP A 80 -5.80 -7.11 -18.64
C ASP A 80 -6.59 -8.18 -19.41
N GLU A 81 -7.93 -8.17 -19.35
CA GLU A 81 -8.78 -9.07 -20.15
C GLU A 81 -8.68 -8.77 -21.66
N ALA A 82 -8.70 -7.49 -22.04
CA ALA A 82 -8.60 -7.09 -23.45
C ALA A 82 -7.22 -7.43 -24.05
N ASP A 83 -6.13 -7.24 -23.31
CA ASP A 83 -4.76 -7.56 -23.74
C ASP A 83 -4.50 -9.07 -23.88
N SER A 84 -5.32 -9.92 -23.23
CA SER A 84 -5.25 -11.38 -23.40
C SER A 84 -5.76 -11.87 -24.77
N ALA A 85 -6.53 -11.04 -25.48
CA ALA A 85 -7.15 -11.42 -26.74
C ALA A 85 -6.29 -11.11 -27.98
N GLU A 86 -5.46 -10.06 -28.00
CA GLU A 86 -4.60 -9.71 -29.14
C GLU A 86 -3.75 -8.47 -28.76
N ALA A 87 -2.48 -8.63 -28.35
CA ALA A 87 -1.60 -7.45 -28.19
C ALA A 87 -0.11 -7.75 -28.46
N THR A 88 0.37 -7.15 -29.55
CA THR A 88 1.79 -7.01 -29.93
C THR A 88 2.55 -6.13 -28.93
N ALA A 89 3.87 -6.33 -28.86
CA ALA A 89 4.78 -5.79 -27.84
C ALA A 89 4.79 -4.24 -27.68
N LEU A 90 4.24 -3.48 -28.62
CA LEU A 90 4.24 -2.01 -28.61
C LEU A 90 3.14 -1.37 -27.72
N THR A 91 2.05 -2.08 -27.41
CA THR A 91 0.99 -1.56 -26.51
C THR A 91 1.36 -1.70 -25.03
N ARG A 92 2.32 -2.59 -24.70
CA ARG A 92 2.78 -2.85 -23.32
C ARG A 92 3.48 -1.66 -22.67
N GLU A 93 4.08 -0.75 -23.46
CA GLU A 93 4.72 0.47 -22.96
C GLU A 93 3.76 1.67 -22.85
N GLY A 94 2.62 1.67 -23.55
CA GLY A 94 1.72 2.84 -23.63
C GLY A 94 0.30 2.65 -23.08
N GLY A 95 -0.14 1.41 -22.82
CA GLY A 95 -1.54 1.09 -22.52
C GLY A 95 -1.85 0.72 -21.06
N ARG A 96 -0.87 0.34 -20.26
CA ARG A 96 -1.10 0.00 -18.85
C ARG A 96 -1.24 1.28 -18.02
N VAL A 97 -2.48 1.64 -17.71
CA VAL A 97 -2.81 2.67 -16.72
C VAL A 97 -2.42 2.14 -15.33
N LEU A 98 -1.13 2.17 -15.02
CA LEU A 98 -0.61 1.88 -13.69
C LEU A 98 -0.17 3.19 -13.03
N THR A 99 -0.42 3.30 -11.73
CA THR A 99 0.30 4.24 -10.87
C THR A 99 1.57 3.50 -10.42
N PRO A 100 2.73 3.71 -11.08
CA PRO A 100 3.89 2.83 -10.92
C PRO A 100 4.46 2.82 -9.51
N GLU A 101 4.19 3.85 -8.71
CA GLU A 101 4.67 3.99 -7.33
C GLU A 101 4.18 2.85 -6.43
N TYR A 102 2.90 2.48 -6.51
CA TYR A 102 2.29 1.47 -5.64
C TYR A 102 2.13 0.10 -6.31
N ALA A 103 2.58 -0.03 -7.56
CA ALA A 103 2.46 -1.27 -8.31
C ALA A 103 3.40 -2.34 -7.74
N ALA A 104 2.92 -3.58 -7.61
CA ALA A 104 3.76 -4.69 -7.21
C ALA A 104 4.74 -5.10 -8.34
N PRO A 105 5.88 -5.75 -8.03
CA PRO A 105 6.85 -6.21 -9.04
C PRO A 105 6.21 -7.04 -10.17
N GLU A 106 5.29 -7.94 -9.84
CA GLU A 106 4.55 -8.77 -10.79
C GLU A 106 3.66 -7.93 -11.72
N GLN A 107 3.04 -6.84 -11.23
CA GLN A 107 2.24 -5.94 -12.06
C GLN A 107 3.12 -5.21 -13.07
N LEU A 108 4.30 -4.76 -12.65
CA LEU A 108 5.27 -4.09 -13.52
C LEU A 108 5.86 -5.04 -14.58
N ARG A 109 6.03 -6.33 -14.25
CA ARG A 109 6.46 -7.37 -15.19
C ARG A 109 5.32 -7.87 -16.09
N GLY A 110 4.07 -7.59 -15.73
CA GLY A 110 2.90 -8.14 -16.41
C GLY A 110 2.61 -9.60 -16.13
N GLU A 111 3.04 -10.06 -14.97
CA GLU A 111 2.77 -11.39 -14.44
C GLU A 111 1.37 -11.43 -13.79
N GLY A 112 0.93 -12.63 -13.41
CA GLY A 112 -0.40 -12.84 -12.83
C GLY A 112 -0.60 -12.11 -11.50
N VAL A 113 -1.66 -11.29 -11.44
CA VAL A 113 -2.06 -10.57 -10.24
C VAL A 113 -2.85 -11.49 -9.29
N THR A 114 -2.49 -11.46 -8.01
CA THR A 114 -3.13 -12.28 -6.96
C THR A 114 -3.39 -11.44 -5.71
N THR A 115 -3.94 -12.04 -4.64
CA THR A 115 -4.06 -11.38 -3.33
C THR A 115 -2.71 -10.89 -2.79
N ALA A 116 -1.61 -11.57 -3.13
CA ALA A 116 -0.26 -11.16 -2.75
C ALA A 116 0.15 -9.82 -3.38
N THR A 117 -0.46 -9.43 -4.51
CA THR A 117 -0.27 -8.11 -5.14
C THR A 117 -0.79 -7.00 -4.24
N ASP A 118 -1.99 -7.17 -3.68
CA ASP A 118 -2.55 -6.21 -2.73
C ASP A 118 -1.73 -6.19 -1.43
N VAL A 119 -1.22 -7.35 -0.96
CA VAL A 119 -0.32 -7.42 0.20
C VAL A 119 0.92 -6.55 0.01
N TYR A 120 1.54 -6.56 -1.18
CA TYR A 120 2.70 -5.71 -1.47
C TYR A 120 2.32 -4.23 -1.40
N ALA A 121 1.23 -3.82 -2.06
CA ALA A 121 0.75 -2.44 -2.04
C ALA A 121 0.42 -1.97 -0.62
N LEU A 122 -0.20 -2.82 0.20
CA LEU A 122 -0.44 -2.55 1.63
C LEU A 122 0.87 -2.44 2.41
N GLY A 123 1.89 -3.25 2.11
CA GLY A 123 3.23 -3.12 2.68
C GLY A 123 3.86 -1.75 2.35
N VAL A 124 3.71 -1.27 1.11
CA VAL A 124 4.19 0.05 0.68
C VAL A 124 3.46 1.17 1.44
N LEU A 125 2.13 1.08 1.54
CA LEU A 125 1.30 2.04 2.26
C LEU A 125 1.65 2.10 3.75
N LEU A 126 1.79 0.94 4.39
CA LEU A 126 2.18 0.85 5.80
C LEU A 126 3.57 1.43 6.04
N TYR A 127 4.53 1.11 5.16
CA TYR A 127 5.87 1.68 5.21
C TYR A 127 5.82 3.21 5.19
N GLN A 128 5.07 3.79 4.25
CA GLN A 128 4.95 5.23 4.10
C GLN A 128 4.17 5.87 5.26
N LEU A 129 3.13 5.22 5.76
CA LEU A 129 2.36 5.69 6.91
C LEU A 129 3.25 5.85 8.15
N LEU A 130 4.15 4.90 8.38
CA LEU A 130 5.05 4.85 9.52
C LEU A 130 6.27 5.78 9.38
N THR A 131 6.84 5.89 8.18
CA THR A 131 8.13 6.58 7.94
C THR A 131 8.01 7.93 7.22
N GLY A 132 6.84 8.23 6.65
CA GLY A 132 6.64 9.38 5.77
C GLY A 132 7.35 9.27 4.41
N GLN A 133 7.96 8.12 4.09
CA GLN A 133 8.76 7.92 2.87
C GLN A 133 8.27 6.70 2.09
N HIS A 134 8.41 6.72 0.77
CA HIS A 134 8.18 5.53 -0.04
C HIS A 134 9.36 4.55 0.13
N PRO A 135 9.14 3.22 0.21
CA PRO A 135 10.21 2.24 0.41
C PRO A 135 11.28 2.26 -0.69
N THR A 136 10.87 2.39 -1.95
CA THR A 136 11.77 2.21 -3.11
C THR A 136 11.66 3.28 -4.19
N ALA A 137 10.61 4.10 -4.20
CA ALA A 137 10.36 5.07 -5.26
C ALA A 137 10.96 6.42 -4.85
N PRO A 138 11.70 7.09 -5.73
CA PRO A 138 12.16 8.44 -5.47
C PRO A 138 10.98 9.40 -5.35
N ALA A 139 11.04 10.36 -4.43
CA ALA A 139 9.98 11.38 -4.24
C ALA A 139 9.71 12.22 -5.49
N ARG A 140 10.71 12.34 -6.38
CA ARG A 140 10.61 12.92 -7.72
C ARG A 140 11.46 12.06 -8.64
N GLY A 141 10.80 11.26 -9.49
CA GLY A 141 11.47 10.44 -10.49
C GLY A 141 10.54 10.16 -11.66
N THR A 142 11.16 9.78 -12.77
CA THR A 142 10.48 9.27 -13.95
C THR A 142 9.83 7.91 -13.65
N ALA A 143 8.82 7.53 -14.44
CA ALA A 143 8.20 6.20 -14.32
C ALA A 143 9.23 5.06 -14.37
N ALA A 144 10.26 5.19 -15.21
CA ALA A 144 11.34 4.21 -15.31
C ALA A 144 12.16 4.09 -14.02
N GLU A 145 12.44 5.20 -13.32
CA GLU A 145 13.15 5.17 -12.05
C GLU A 145 12.31 4.54 -10.93
N VAL A 146 11.01 4.83 -10.91
CA VAL A 146 10.07 4.19 -9.97
C VAL A 146 9.98 2.69 -10.22
N MET A 147 9.88 2.27 -11.49
CA MET A 147 9.88 0.86 -11.86
C MET A 147 11.18 0.18 -11.45
N ARG A 148 12.33 0.80 -11.72
CA ARG A 148 13.65 0.28 -11.31
C ARG A 148 13.72 0.10 -9.80
N GLY A 149 13.33 1.12 -9.03
CA GLY A 149 13.28 1.06 -7.57
C GLY A 149 12.40 -0.08 -7.07
N THR A 150 11.26 -0.31 -7.72
CA THR A 150 10.36 -1.41 -7.34
C THR A 150 10.91 -2.79 -7.68
N LEU A 151 11.66 -2.93 -8.78
CA LEU A 151 12.13 -4.23 -9.28
C LEU A 151 13.49 -4.68 -8.75
N GLU A 152 14.40 -3.74 -8.43
CA GLU A 152 15.82 -4.04 -8.19
C GLU A 152 16.21 -3.95 -6.69
N PRO A 153 16.16 -2.78 -6.02
CA PRO A 153 16.60 -2.68 -4.64
C PRO A 153 15.60 -3.29 -3.66
N GLU A 154 16.15 -3.87 -2.60
CA GLU A 154 15.39 -4.20 -1.40
C GLU A 154 15.07 -2.91 -0.61
N PRO A 155 13.84 -2.77 -0.09
CA PRO A 155 13.48 -1.64 0.75
C PRO A 155 14.44 -1.49 1.95
N PRO A 156 14.89 -0.27 2.27
CA PRO A 156 15.65 -0.05 3.47
C PRO A 156 14.79 -0.33 4.70
N ARG A 157 15.40 -0.89 5.75
CA ARG A 157 14.74 -1.17 7.04
C ARG A 157 14.10 0.10 7.60
N LEU A 158 12.87 -0.02 8.14
CA LEU A 158 12.13 1.11 8.71
C LEU A 158 12.98 1.93 9.69
N SER A 159 13.62 1.24 10.64
CA SER A 159 14.48 1.84 11.68
C SER A 159 15.68 2.62 11.11
N ARG A 160 16.20 2.26 9.92
CA ARG A 160 17.26 3.01 9.24
C ARG A 160 16.73 4.26 8.55
N CYS A 161 15.53 4.21 7.99
CA CYS A 161 14.92 5.40 7.37
C CYS A 161 14.65 6.50 8.39
N VAL A 162 14.44 6.13 9.66
CA VAL A 162 14.30 7.13 10.74
C VAL A 162 15.58 7.93 11.00
N THR A 163 16.76 7.42 10.64
CA THR A 163 18.01 8.22 10.71
C THR A 163 18.08 9.31 9.64
N VAL A 164 17.26 9.18 8.60
CA VAL A 164 17.09 10.15 7.50
C VAL A 164 15.79 10.94 7.65
N THR A 165 14.88 10.57 8.57
CA THR A 165 13.64 11.34 8.77
C THR A 165 13.91 12.69 9.40
N VAL A 166 13.34 13.70 8.77
CA VAL A 166 13.27 15.07 9.26
C VAL A 166 12.49 15.06 10.59
N PRO A 167 12.90 15.84 11.61
CA PRO A 167 12.17 16.01 12.88
C PRO A 167 10.65 16.24 12.71
N GLU A 168 10.25 16.79 11.57
CA GLU A 168 8.86 16.98 11.13
C GLU A 168 8.07 15.67 11.08
N VAL A 169 8.63 14.58 10.53
CA VAL A 169 7.93 13.29 10.45
C VAL A 169 7.65 12.75 11.84
N ALA A 170 8.66 12.71 12.72
CA ALA A 170 8.46 12.25 14.09
C ALA A 170 7.41 13.09 14.83
N ALA A 171 7.40 14.41 14.62
CA ALA A 171 6.38 15.29 15.19
C ALA A 171 4.97 14.98 14.66
N LEU A 172 4.81 14.67 13.38
CA LEU A 172 3.53 14.23 12.80
C LEU A 172 3.07 12.86 13.32
N ARG A 173 4.01 12.04 13.83
CA ARG A 173 3.73 10.73 14.47
C ARG A 173 3.67 10.86 16.00
N HIS A 174 3.48 12.08 16.50
CA HIS A 174 3.36 12.43 17.91
C HIS A 174 4.48 11.84 18.80
N THR A 175 5.72 11.91 18.31
CA THR A 175 6.87 11.32 18.99
C THR A 175 8.17 12.06 18.67
N THR A 176 9.29 11.57 19.20
CA THR A 176 10.64 12.04 18.85
C THR A 176 11.29 11.09 17.85
N ALA A 177 12.27 11.57 17.08
CA ALA A 177 12.97 10.73 16.10
C ALA A 177 13.61 9.47 16.75
N GLU A 178 14.18 9.62 17.95
CA GLU A 178 14.75 8.49 18.70
C GLU A 178 13.69 7.45 19.09
N ARG A 179 12.54 7.90 19.62
CA ARG A 179 11.44 7.01 20.01
C ARG A 179 10.79 6.35 18.80
N LEU A 180 10.63 7.09 17.69
CA LEU A 180 10.15 6.54 16.43
C LEU A 180 11.07 5.43 15.94
N ARG A 181 12.39 5.68 15.92
CA ARG A 181 13.39 4.69 15.50
C ARG A 181 13.29 3.41 16.33
N LYS A 182 13.12 3.55 17.65
CA LYS A 182 12.98 2.42 18.56
C LYS A 182 11.68 1.66 18.33
N ALA A 183 10.56 2.35 18.11
CA ALA A 183 9.26 1.74 17.86
C ALA A 183 9.23 0.97 16.53
N LEU A 184 9.89 1.49 15.49
CA LEU A 184 9.97 0.84 14.18
C LEU A 184 11.04 -0.26 14.09
N HIS A 185 11.79 -0.52 15.17
CA HIS A 185 12.82 -1.56 15.20
C HIS A 185 12.25 -2.90 15.71
N GLY A 186 12.70 -4.01 15.13
CA GLY A 186 12.31 -5.37 15.54
C GLY A 186 11.16 -5.98 14.73
N ASP A 187 10.06 -6.31 15.38
CA ASP A 187 8.99 -7.11 14.75
C ASP A 187 8.25 -6.32 13.67
N LEU A 188 7.99 -5.02 13.90
CA LEU A 188 7.30 -4.18 12.92
C LEU A 188 8.10 -4.01 11.62
N GLU A 189 9.43 -3.88 11.68
CA GLU A 189 10.26 -3.89 10.45
C GLU A 189 10.23 -5.25 9.76
N THR A 190 10.12 -6.34 10.51
CA THR A 190 10.06 -7.70 9.96
C THR A 190 8.74 -7.94 9.24
N ILE A 191 7.61 -7.54 9.83
CA ILE A 191 6.27 -7.63 9.24
C ILE A 191 6.21 -6.85 7.93
N VAL A 192 6.66 -5.58 7.94
CA VAL A 192 6.66 -4.74 6.73
C VAL A 192 7.61 -5.30 5.67
N ALA A 193 8.80 -5.77 6.04
CA ALA A 193 9.73 -6.38 5.10
C ALA A 193 9.17 -7.68 4.48
N HIS A 194 8.42 -8.47 5.24
CA HIS A 194 7.77 -9.69 4.75
C HIS A 194 6.71 -9.36 3.69
N ALA A 195 5.87 -8.34 3.92
CA ALA A 195 4.89 -7.87 2.94
C ALA A 195 5.54 -7.31 1.65
N LEU A 196 6.73 -6.71 1.77
CA LEU A 196 7.45 -6.06 0.66
C LEU A 196 8.39 -6.97 -0.14
N ARG A 197 8.42 -8.28 0.12
CA ARG A 197 9.26 -9.21 -0.64
C ARG A 197 8.92 -9.18 -2.12
N LYS A 198 9.94 -9.20 -2.98
CA LYS A 198 9.74 -9.09 -4.43
C LYS A 198 9.01 -10.30 -5.02
N ASP A 199 9.35 -11.50 -4.55
CA ASP A 199 8.65 -12.73 -4.92
C ASP A 199 7.31 -12.82 -4.17
N PRO A 200 6.16 -12.83 -4.87
CA PRO A 200 4.84 -12.96 -4.25
C PRO A 200 4.67 -14.24 -3.43
N ALA A 201 5.35 -15.34 -3.79
CA ALA A 201 5.25 -16.61 -3.06
C ALA A 201 5.91 -16.57 -1.68
N LEU A 202 6.80 -15.59 -1.44
CA LEU A 202 7.47 -15.41 -0.16
C LEU A 202 6.77 -14.38 0.75
N ARG A 203 5.71 -13.71 0.29
CA ARG A 203 4.92 -12.75 1.09
C ARG A 203 3.88 -13.48 1.94
N TYR A 204 3.13 -12.69 2.72
CA TYR A 204 1.88 -13.17 3.32
C TYR A 204 0.94 -13.74 2.25
N PRO A 205 0.40 -14.96 2.45
CA PRO A 205 -0.49 -15.59 1.47
C PRO A 205 -1.86 -14.87 1.37
N THR A 206 -2.25 -14.15 2.43
CA THR A 206 -3.49 -13.38 2.49
C THR A 206 -3.29 -12.08 3.25
N VAL A 207 -4.14 -11.08 2.97
CA VAL A 207 -4.20 -9.83 3.74
C VAL A 207 -4.59 -10.09 5.20
N ALA A 208 -5.45 -11.08 5.45
CA ALA A 208 -5.83 -11.48 6.81
C ALA A 208 -4.62 -11.97 7.64
N ALA A 209 -3.66 -12.66 7.02
CA ALA A 209 -2.42 -13.09 7.70
C ALA A 209 -1.53 -11.90 8.08
N LEU A 210 -1.41 -10.89 7.21
CA LEU A 210 -0.73 -9.64 7.53
C LEU A 210 -1.43 -8.89 8.68
N ALA A 211 -2.76 -8.82 8.63
CA ALA A 211 -3.56 -8.19 9.69
C ALA A 211 -3.36 -8.86 11.05
N GLU A 212 -3.29 -10.19 11.05
CA GLU A 212 -3.06 -10.97 12.25
C GLU A 212 -1.69 -10.72 12.88
N ASP A 213 -0.63 -10.71 12.09
CA ASP A 213 0.73 -10.39 12.58
C ASP A 213 0.79 -8.97 13.18
N LEU A 214 0.10 -7.99 12.57
CA LEU A 214 0.04 -6.62 13.11
C LEU A 214 -0.77 -6.53 14.40
N ARG A 215 -1.87 -7.30 14.52
CA ARG A 215 -2.63 -7.39 15.77
C ARG A 215 -1.79 -8.01 16.89
N ARG A 216 -1.07 -9.09 16.61
CA ARG A 216 -0.14 -9.71 17.58
C ARG A 216 0.96 -8.75 18.01
N TYR A 217 1.56 -8.04 17.06
CA TYR A 217 2.52 -6.97 17.37
C TYR A 217 1.91 -5.91 18.32
N GLY A 218 0.69 -5.43 18.04
CA GLY A 218 0.00 -4.46 18.90
C GLY A 218 -0.34 -5.01 20.29
N ALA A 219 -0.66 -6.30 20.39
CA ALA A 219 -0.94 -7.01 21.63
C ALA A 219 0.32 -7.43 22.41
N HIS A 220 1.52 -7.24 21.84
CA HIS A 220 2.80 -7.75 22.36
C HIS A 220 2.83 -9.28 22.48
N GLU A 221 2.18 -9.96 21.53
CA GLU A 221 2.13 -11.41 21.41
C GLU A 221 3.15 -11.91 20.37
N PRO A 222 3.72 -13.12 20.56
CA PRO A 222 4.67 -13.71 19.62
C PRO A 222 4.04 -14.22 18.30
#